data_AF-A0A523X0T6-F1
#
_entry.id   AF-A0A523X0T6-F1
#
_cell.length_a   1.000
_cell.length_b   1.000
_cell.length_c   1.000
_cell.angle_alpha   90.00
_cell.angle_beta   90.00
_cell.angle_gamma   90.00
#
_symmetry.space_group_name_H-M   'P 1'
#
loop_
_entity.id
_entity.type
_entity.pdbx_description
1 polymer ?
#
loop_
_entity_poly.entity_id
_entity_poly.type
_entity_poly.pdbx_seq_one_letter_code
_entity_poly.pdbx_strand_id
1 'polypeptide(L)'
;EYKSKVVALCQTQDSIAETTEDKVKLAGQLVENVTASGVPLDDIYIDPLVYPLGTDTDSPKATLEAIGQIMKKFPGVHTTCGLTNISYGLPNRKLVNRTFLVAAIGRGLDSAIIDPTDKKLYGSLKAALMVMGKDEFCMEYISAFKQGRLE
;
A
#
# COMPACT_ATOMS: atom_id res chain seq x y z
N GLU A 1 -6.08 -22.90 9.19
CA GLU A 1 -6.39 -24.14 8.42
C GLU A 1 -5.55 -24.26 7.16
N TYR A 2 -5.69 -23.35 6.19
CA TYR A 2 -5.02 -23.46 4.88
C TYR A 2 -3.62 -22.84 4.78
N LYS A 3 -3.08 -22.26 5.87
CA LYS A 3 -1.80 -21.52 5.89
C LYS A 3 -1.73 -20.43 4.82
N SER A 4 -2.85 -19.76 4.57
CA SER A 4 -2.95 -18.66 3.61
C SER A 4 -2.50 -17.35 4.25
N LYS A 5 -1.86 -16.49 3.45
CA LYS A 5 -1.68 -15.08 3.75
C LYS A 5 -3.05 -14.37 3.77
N VAL A 6 -3.20 -13.37 4.63
CA VAL A 6 -4.47 -12.68 4.85
C VAL A 6 -4.31 -11.17 4.68
N VAL A 7 -5.31 -10.55 4.04
CA VAL A 7 -5.44 -9.09 4.00
C VAL A 7 -6.43 -8.67 5.07
N ALA A 8 -6.01 -7.83 6.01
CA ALA A 8 -6.86 -7.28 7.05
C ALA A 8 -7.10 -5.79 6.79
N LEU A 9 -8.36 -5.44 6.49
CA LEU A 9 -8.76 -4.09 6.14
C LEU A 9 -9.07 -3.28 7.40
N CYS A 10 -8.48 -2.08 7.54
CA CYS A 10 -8.76 -1.14 8.63
C CYS A 10 -10.12 -0.46 8.47
N GLN A 11 -11.18 -1.27 8.52
CA GLN A 11 -12.57 -0.83 8.42
C GLN A 11 -13.39 -1.45 9.56
N THR A 12 -14.31 -0.68 10.12
CA THR A 12 -15.29 -1.16 11.09
C THR A 12 -16.71 -0.90 10.60
N GLN A 13 -17.70 -1.57 11.22
CA GLN A 13 -19.11 -1.29 10.95
C GLN A 13 -19.56 0.04 11.58
N ASP A 14 -18.94 0.43 12.70
CA ASP A 14 -19.43 1.51 13.55
C ASP A 14 -18.74 2.86 13.29
N SER A 15 -17.53 2.86 12.71
CA SER A 15 -16.78 4.09 12.43
C SER A 15 -15.84 4.01 11.23
N ILE A 16 -15.65 5.16 10.59
CA ILE A 16 -14.71 5.38 9.50
C ILE A 16 -13.36 5.78 10.10
N ALA A 17 -12.28 5.15 9.64
CA ALA A 17 -10.92 5.50 10.04
C ALA A 17 -10.41 6.68 9.20
N GLU A 18 -10.68 7.90 9.67
CA GLU A 18 -10.34 9.15 8.96
C GLU A 18 -8.89 9.58 9.21
N THR A 19 -8.45 9.56 10.47
CA THR A 19 -7.12 10.05 10.85
C THR A 19 -6.03 8.98 10.74
N THR A 20 -4.77 9.41 10.75
CA THR A 20 -3.63 8.49 10.82
C THR A 20 -3.72 7.63 12.08
N GLU A 21 -4.05 8.25 13.20
CA GLU A 21 -4.15 7.64 14.52
C GLU A 21 -5.24 6.57 14.55
N ASP A 22 -6.40 6.84 13.96
CA ASP A 22 -7.50 5.88 13.87
C ASP A 22 -7.10 4.65 13.04
N LYS A 23 -6.47 4.87 11.88
CA LYS A 23 -5.98 3.80 10.99
C LYS A 23 -4.94 2.92 11.69
N VAL A 24 -4.00 3.52 12.42
CA VAL A 24 -2.95 2.80 13.14
C VAL A 24 -3.51 2.05 14.35
N LYS A 25 -4.48 2.64 15.06
CA LYS A 25 -5.18 1.99 16.17
C LYS A 25 -5.93 0.74 15.68
N LEU A 26 -6.66 0.86 14.57
CA LEU A 26 -7.38 -0.25 13.96
C LEU A 26 -6.42 -1.32 13.45
N ALA A 27 -5.30 -0.93 12.83
CA ALA A 27 -4.27 -1.87 12.42
C ALA A 27 -3.76 -2.70 13.61
N GLY A 28 -3.50 -2.07 14.77
CA GLY A 28 -3.08 -2.77 15.98
C GLY A 28 -4.12 -3.78 16.46
N GLN A 29 -5.40 -3.39 16.51
CA GLN A 29 -6.49 -4.29 16.87
C GLN A 29 -6.59 -5.48 15.91
N LEU A 30 -6.44 -5.26 14.61
CA LEU A 30 -6.45 -6.32 13.60
C LEU A 30 -5.26 -7.27 13.77
N VAL A 31 -4.06 -6.73 13.96
CA VAL A 31 -2.85 -7.54 14.20
C VAL A 31 -3.04 -8.42 15.44
N GLU A 32 -3.51 -7.86 16.55
CA GLU A 32 -3.78 -8.62 17.79
C GLU A 32 -4.83 -9.71 17.57
N ASN A 33 -5.97 -9.39 16.95
CA ASN A 33 -7.05 -10.34 16.74
C ASN A 33 -6.64 -11.48 15.79
N VAL A 34 -5.95 -11.14 14.69
CA VAL A 34 -5.54 -12.10 13.66
C VAL A 34 -4.42 -13.01 14.19
N THR A 35 -3.46 -12.46 14.94
CA THR A 35 -2.41 -13.27 15.59
C THR A 35 -2.97 -14.16 16.70
N ALA A 36 -3.95 -13.69 17.48
CA ALA A 36 -4.65 -14.51 18.48
C ALA A 36 -5.39 -15.71 17.84
N SER A 37 -5.78 -15.60 16.57
CA SER A 37 -6.36 -16.72 15.81
C SER A 37 -5.32 -17.72 15.26
N GLY A 38 -4.02 -17.48 15.51
CA GLY A 38 -2.91 -18.36 15.12
C GLY A 38 -2.26 -18.03 13.78
N VAL A 39 -2.53 -16.87 13.19
CA VAL A 39 -1.87 -16.41 11.94
C VAL A 39 -0.53 -15.72 12.28
N PRO A 40 0.59 -16.12 11.66
CA PRO A 40 1.88 -15.45 11.85
C PRO A 40 1.86 -13.98 11.37
N LEU A 41 2.67 -13.13 12.01
CA LEU A 41 2.80 -11.71 11.60
C LEU A 41 3.17 -11.54 10.12
N ASP A 42 4.10 -12.37 9.62
CA ASP A 42 4.58 -12.33 8.23
C ASP A 42 3.53 -12.74 7.18
N ASP A 43 2.42 -13.32 7.64
CA ASP A 43 1.28 -13.67 6.78
C ASP A 43 0.18 -12.61 6.80
N ILE A 44 0.35 -11.52 7.55
CA ILE A 44 -0.65 -10.45 7.70
C ILE A 44 -0.28 -9.26 6.81
N TYR A 45 -1.20 -8.88 5.93
CA TYR A 45 -1.14 -7.68 5.10
C TYR A 45 -2.22 -6.70 5.58
N ILE A 46 -1.81 -5.62 6.23
CA ILE A 46 -2.72 -4.57 6.68
C ILE A 46 -3.03 -3.62 5.52
N ASP A 47 -4.31 -3.39 5.24
CA ASP A 47 -4.78 -2.34 4.34
C ASP A 47 -5.35 -1.17 5.18
N PRO A 48 -4.62 -0.04 5.31
CA PRO A 48 -5.09 1.13 6.05
C PRO A 48 -6.24 1.90 5.37
N LEU A 49 -6.66 1.45 4.18
CA LEU A 49 -7.80 1.89 3.40
C LEU A 49 -7.75 3.39 3.03
N VAL A 50 -7.52 3.67 1.75
CA VAL A 50 -7.57 5.03 1.20
C VAL A 50 -8.97 5.34 0.68
N TYR A 51 -9.56 6.45 1.14
CA TYR A 51 -10.82 6.96 0.62
C TYR A 51 -10.58 7.83 -0.63
N PRO A 52 -11.57 7.97 -1.52
CA PRO A 52 -11.44 8.81 -2.71
C PRO A 52 -11.06 10.25 -2.38
N LEU A 53 -10.03 10.75 -3.05
CA LEU A 53 -9.51 12.11 -2.86
C LEU A 53 -10.57 13.17 -3.20
N GLY A 54 -11.50 12.85 -4.10
CA GLY A 54 -12.61 13.74 -4.46
C GLY A 54 -13.66 13.92 -3.35
N THR A 55 -13.71 13.02 -2.37
CA THR A 55 -14.65 13.10 -1.23
C THR A 55 -13.96 13.41 0.08
N ASP A 56 -12.72 12.95 0.25
CA ASP A 56 -11.90 13.20 1.44
C ASP A 56 -10.46 13.52 1.01
N THR A 57 -10.09 14.80 1.12
CA THR A 57 -8.79 15.31 0.70
C THR A 57 -7.66 14.95 1.64
N ASP A 58 -7.96 14.62 2.90
CA ASP A 58 -6.97 14.30 3.93
C ASP A 58 -6.68 12.79 3.99
N SER A 59 -7.62 11.96 3.55
CA SER A 59 -7.47 10.50 3.54
C SER A 59 -6.17 9.98 2.93
N PRO A 60 -5.71 10.44 1.75
CA PRO A 60 -4.47 9.96 1.16
C PRO A 60 -3.25 10.24 2.04
N LYS A 61 -3.19 11.45 2.63
CA LYS A 61 -2.11 11.84 3.52
C LYS A 61 -2.12 11.01 4.79
N ALA A 62 -3.30 10.85 5.41
CA ALA A 62 -3.47 10.01 6.59
C ALA A 62 -3.07 8.55 6.33
N THR A 63 -3.44 8.02 5.16
CA THR A 63 -3.10 6.65 4.75
C THR A 63 -1.58 6.49 4.56
N LEU A 64 -0.91 7.44 3.91
CA LEU A 64 0.55 7.41 3.73
C LEU A 64 1.31 7.45 5.05
N GLU A 65 0.88 8.30 5.99
CA GLU A 65 1.45 8.33 7.34
C GLU A 65 1.17 7.02 8.10
N ALA A 66 -0.03 6.47 7.97
CA ALA A 66 -0.42 5.23 8.63
C ALA A 66 0.43 4.05 8.15
N ILE A 67 0.69 3.93 6.84
CA ILE A 67 1.60 2.91 6.28
C ILE A 67 2.95 2.95 7.01
N GLY A 68 3.57 4.13 7.07
CA GLY A 68 4.87 4.29 7.71
C GLY A 68 4.85 4.00 9.21
N GLN A 69 3.78 4.35 9.92
CA GLN A 69 3.63 4.04 11.34
C GLN A 69 3.38 2.55 11.60
N ILE A 70 2.54 1.89 10.79
CA ILE A 70 2.23 0.46 10.92
C ILE A 70 3.50 -0.37 10.73
N MET A 71 4.25 -0.10 9.65
CA MET A 71 5.51 -0.81 9.36
C MET A 71 6.56 -0.64 10.46
N LYS A 72 6.52 0.47 11.22
CA LYS A 72 7.42 0.71 12.36
C LYS A 72 6.93 0.08 13.66
N LYS A 73 5.63 0.17 13.95
CA LYS A 73 5.03 -0.28 15.22
C LYS A 73 4.85 -1.79 15.29
N PHE A 74 4.65 -2.45 14.15
CA PHE A 74 4.38 -3.89 14.08
C PHE A 74 5.43 -4.59 13.20
N PRO A 75 6.68 -4.74 13.68
CA PRO A 75 7.72 -5.44 12.91
C PRO A 75 7.27 -6.84 12.49
N GLY A 76 7.43 -7.14 11.20
CA GLY A 76 7.05 -8.42 10.62
C GLY A 76 5.67 -8.46 9.99
N VAL A 77 4.82 -7.44 10.18
CA VAL A 77 3.59 -7.31 9.36
C VAL A 77 3.91 -6.62 8.04
N HIS A 78 3.08 -6.87 7.05
CA HIS A 78 3.15 -6.22 5.75
C HIS A 78 2.03 -5.18 5.61
N THR A 79 2.23 -4.19 4.75
CA THR A 79 1.17 -3.24 4.38
C THR A 79 0.83 -3.39 2.90
N THR A 80 -0.47 -3.33 2.60
CA THR A 80 -1.00 -3.39 1.24
C THR A 80 -1.96 -2.25 0.97
N CYS A 81 -2.14 -1.90 -0.31
CA CYS A 81 -3.21 -0.97 -0.69
C CYS A 81 -3.74 -1.25 -2.10
N GLY A 82 -5.02 -0.95 -2.30
CA GLY A 82 -5.63 -0.84 -3.63
C GLY A 82 -5.48 0.57 -4.21
N LEU A 83 -4.86 0.69 -5.39
CA LEU A 83 -4.55 2.02 -5.96
C LEU A 83 -5.73 2.70 -6.66
N THR A 84 -6.82 2.00 -6.98
CA THR A 84 -7.88 2.55 -7.84
C THR A 84 -8.91 3.40 -7.10
N ASN A 85 -9.02 3.25 -5.78
CA ASN A 85 -10.02 3.95 -4.96
C ASN A 85 -9.69 5.44 -4.80
N ILE A 86 -8.41 5.80 -4.61
CA ILE A 86 -8.00 7.19 -4.38
C ILE A 86 -8.46 8.16 -5.47
N SER A 87 -8.46 7.72 -6.73
CA SER A 87 -8.76 8.58 -7.88
C SER A 87 -10.23 8.53 -8.32
N TYR A 88 -11.11 7.87 -7.57
CA TYR A 88 -12.51 7.76 -7.95
C TYR A 88 -13.15 9.15 -8.11
N GLY A 89 -13.83 9.38 -9.23
CA GLY A 89 -14.45 10.67 -9.58
C GLY A 89 -13.51 11.72 -10.19
N LEU A 90 -12.19 11.47 -10.28
CA LEU A 90 -11.23 12.44 -10.80
C LEU A 90 -10.86 12.21 -12.28
N PRO A 91 -10.47 13.26 -13.04
CA PRO A 91 -9.87 13.11 -14.36
C PRO A 91 -8.44 12.53 -14.25
N ASN A 92 -7.96 11.91 -15.33
CA ASN A 92 -6.60 11.36 -15.43
C ASN A 92 -6.21 10.44 -14.24
N ARG A 93 -7.13 9.55 -13.83
CA ARG A 93 -7.02 8.64 -12.69
C ARG A 93 -5.71 7.86 -12.62
N LYS A 94 -5.22 7.40 -13.78
CA LYS A 94 -3.97 6.63 -13.86
C LYS A 94 -2.77 7.42 -13.34
N LEU A 95 -2.70 8.73 -13.60
CA LEU A 95 -1.63 9.57 -13.07
C LEU A 95 -1.71 9.65 -11.54
N VAL A 96 -2.90 9.91 -11.00
CA VAL A 96 -3.12 9.98 -9.54
C VAL A 96 -2.72 8.68 -8.85
N ASN A 97 -3.16 7.53 -9.39
CA ASN A 97 -2.84 6.21 -8.84
C ASN A 97 -1.32 5.94 -8.81
N ARG A 98 -0.61 6.30 -9.89
CA ARG A 98 0.86 6.15 -9.99
C ARG A 98 1.58 7.04 -8.99
N THR A 99 1.19 8.30 -8.89
CA THR A 99 1.78 9.25 -7.93
C THR A 99 1.59 8.78 -6.50
N PHE A 100 0.40 8.27 -6.17
CA PHE A 100 0.13 7.71 -4.85
C PHE A 100 0.97 6.46 -4.56
N LEU A 101 1.11 5.54 -5.54
CA LEU A 101 1.97 4.36 -5.39
C LEU A 101 3.41 4.76 -5.04
N VAL A 102 3.99 5.71 -5.79
CA VAL A 102 5.36 6.18 -5.54
C VAL A 102 5.50 6.76 -4.13
N ALA A 103 4.53 7.58 -3.70
CA ALA A 103 4.52 8.13 -2.35
C ALA A 103 4.40 7.04 -1.27
N ALA A 104 3.55 6.03 -1.50
CA ALA A 104 3.33 4.93 -0.56
C ALA A 104 4.56 4.03 -0.43
N ILE A 105 5.24 3.71 -1.53
CA ILE A 105 6.53 3.00 -1.52
C ILE A 105 7.56 3.77 -0.68
N GLY A 106 7.60 5.10 -0.83
CA GLY A 106 8.46 5.97 -0.01
C GLY A 106 8.14 5.97 1.49
N ARG A 107 6.95 5.51 1.89
CA ARG A 107 6.57 5.31 3.29
C ARG A 107 6.75 3.87 3.78
N GLY A 108 7.23 2.98 2.93
CA GLY A 108 7.49 1.59 3.29
C GLY A 108 6.36 0.62 2.91
N LEU A 109 5.46 1.00 2.00
CA LEU A 109 4.49 0.06 1.44
C LEU A 109 5.18 -1.20 0.93
N ASP A 110 4.64 -2.36 1.29
CA ASP A 110 5.23 -3.66 0.96
C ASP A 110 4.57 -4.32 -0.25
N SER A 111 3.24 -4.28 -0.35
CA SER A 111 2.50 -4.79 -1.52
C SER A 111 1.44 -3.81 -2.02
N ALA A 112 0.99 -4.01 -3.25
CA ALA A 112 -0.11 -3.24 -3.83
C ALA A 112 -0.94 -4.10 -4.79
N ILE A 113 -2.26 -3.90 -4.79
CA ILE A 113 -3.16 -4.47 -5.80
C ILE A 113 -3.22 -3.48 -6.96
N ILE A 114 -2.64 -3.89 -8.10
CA ILE A 114 -2.39 -3.00 -9.25
C ILE A 114 -2.78 -3.66 -10.58
N ASP A 115 -2.90 -2.84 -11.63
CA ASP A 115 -2.97 -3.32 -13.02
C ASP A 115 -1.54 -3.54 -13.57
N PRO A 116 -1.06 -4.78 -13.69
CA PRO A 116 0.31 -5.05 -14.14
C PRO A 116 0.50 -4.79 -15.65
N THR A 117 -0.58 -4.58 -16.40
CA THR A 117 -0.53 -4.31 -17.85
C THR A 117 -0.33 -2.83 -18.16
N ASP A 118 -0.53 -1.96 -17.17
CA ASP A 118 -0.20 -0.54 -17.27
C ASP A 118 1.32 -0.34 -17.18
N LYS A 119 1.97 -0.30 -18.35
CA LYS A 119 3.42 -0.11 -18.46
C LYS A 119 3.96 1.12 -17.71
N LYS A 120 3.20 2.22 -17.71
CA LYS A 120 3.61 3.44 -17.01
C LYS A 120 3.52 3.26 -15.49
N LEU A 121 2.53 2.51 -15.01
CA LEU A 121 2.44 2.14 -13.59
C LEU A 121 3.58 1.20 -13.19
N TYR A 122 3.87 0.19 -14.02
CA TYR A 122 5.00 -0.72 -13.82
C TYR A 122 6.33 0.03 -13.83
N GLY A 123 6.50 1.00 -14.74
CA GLY A 123 7.67 1.86 -14.81
C GLY A 123 7.85 2.72 -13.56
N SER A 124 6.76 3.35 -13.09
CA SER A 124 6.77 4.11 -11.82
C SER A 124 7.10 3.22 -10.62
N LEU A 125 6.58 1.99 -10.57
CA LEU A 125 6.89 1.00 -9.52
C LEU A 125 8.39 0.67 -9.49
N LYS A 126 8.97 0.24 -10.63
CA LYS A 126 10.39 -0.12 -10.70
C LYS A 126 11.30 1.07 -10.41
N ALA A 127 10.96 2.25 -10.91
CA ALA A 127 11.70 3.48 -10.61
C ALA A 127 11.66 3.83 -9.12
N ALA A 128 10.48 3.75 -8.48
CA ALA A 128 10.34 4.04 -7.06
C ALA A 128 11.12 3.08 -6.18
N LEU A 129 11.08 1.77 -6.47
CA LEU A 129 11.88 0.77 -5.76
C LEU A 129 13.38 1.06 -5.87
N MET A 130 13.86 1.38 -7.08
CA MET A 130 15.25 1.76 -7.32
C MET A 130 15.66 3.01 -6.52
N VAL A 131 14.87 4.07 -6.57
CA VAL A 131 15.16 5.33 -5.85
C VAL A 131 15.13 5.13 -4.33
N MET A 132 14.29 4.22 -3.82
CA MET A 132 14.24 3.88 -2.39
C MET A 132 15.32 2.86 -1.95
N GLY A 133 16.24 2.48 -2.84
CA GLY A 133 17.32 1.54 -2.52
C GLY A 133 16.86 0.09 -2.38
N LYS A 134 15.67 -0.26 -2.91
CA LYS A 134 15.12 -1.62 -2.96
C LYS A 134 15.44 -2.36 -4.27
N ASP A 135 16.36 -1.85 -5.08
CA ASP A 135 16.86 -2.47 -6.31
C ASP A 135 18.39 -2.48 -6.30
N GLU A 136 18.97 -3.62 -5.96
CA GLU A 136 20.43 -3.75 -5.82
C GLU A 136 21.12 -3.51 -7.18
N PHE A 137 22.05 -2.55 -7.20
CA PHE A 137 22.74 -2.09 -8.41
C PHE A 137 21.80 -1.66 -9.56
N CYS A 138 20.55 -1.29 -9.25
CA CYS A 138 19.53 -0.89 -10.24
C CYS A 138 19.23 -1.97 -11.30
N MET A 139 19.52 -3.24 -10.99
CA MET A 139 19.50 -4.34 -11.96
C MET A 139 18.09 -4.64 -12.46
N GLU A 140 17.08 -4.58 -11.58
CA GLU A 140 15.69 -4.82 -11.95
C GLU A 140 15.17 -3.73 -12.88
N TYR A 141 15.50 -2.47 -12.61
CA TYR A 141 15.14 -1.34 -13.46
C TYR A 141 15.81 -1.44 -14.85
N ILE A 142 17.12 -1.68 -14.90
CA ILE A 142 17.87 -1.81 -16.16
C ILE A 142 17.34 -2.99 -16.99
N SER A 143 17.03 -4.12 -16.34
CA SER A 143 16.45 -5.29 -16.99
C SER A 143 15.07 -4.97 -17.59
N ALA A 144 14.20 -4.30 -16.83
CA ALA A 144 12.89 -3.89 -17.30
C ALA A 144 12.96 -2.92 -18.49
N PHE A 145 13.94 -2.00 -18.50
CA PHE A 145 14.18 -1.10 -19.63
C PHE A 145 14.57 -1.88 -20.89
N LYS A 146 15.54 -2.80 -20.79
CA LYS A 146 15.99 -3.65 -21.91
C LYS A 146 14.86 -4.50 -22.50
N GLN A 147 13.89 -4.89 -21.67
CA GLN A 147 12.71 -5.65 -22.07
C GLN A 147 11.57 -4.78 -22.66
N GLY A 148 11.72 -3.46 -22.73
CA GLY A 148 10.66 -2.56 -23.24
C GLY A 148 9.42 -2.51 -22.34
N ARG A 149 9.59 -2.73 -21.03
CA ARG A 149 8.48 -2.78 -20.05
C ARG A 149 8.20 -1.45 -19.36
N LEU A 150 9.08 -0.46 -19.51
CA LEU A 150 8.95 0.85 -18.85
C LEU A 150 8.14 1.86 -19.69
N GLU A 151 7.99 1.63 -21.00
CA GLU A 151 7.29 2.50 -21.96
C GLU A 151 6.36 1.73 -22.90
#